data_AF-A0A537IV91-F1
#
_entry.id   AF-A0A537IV91-F1
#
_cell.length_a   1.000
_cell.length_b   1.000
_cell.length_c   1.000
_cell.angle_alpha   90.00
_cell.angle_beta   90.00
_cell.angle_gamma   90.00
#
_symmetry.space_group_name_H-M   'P 1'
#
loop_
_entity.id
_entity.type
_entity.pdbx_description
1 polymer ?
#
loop_
_entity_poly.entity_id
_entity_poly.type
_entity_poly.pdbx_seq_one_letter_code
_entity_poly.pdbx_strand_id
1 'polypeptide(L)'
;ASKSSREILAENGLADYFPVDVIVTELQGENVTVELADRTRDQLIWWRKLLFDRVIAAGIDRDYAEKTVHSANLGLDIIKIETLSLLVQCLVCKFDTDAPGVIAKIGNRLRGVQLTSFRTPAKVRLA
;
A
#
# COMPACT_ATOMS: atom_id res chain seq x y z
N ALA A 1 24.37 12.91 5.12
CA ALA A 1 23.35 13.93 4.86
C ALA A 1 22.05 13.53 5.54
N SER A 2 21.30 14.45 6.13
CA SER A 2 19.96 14.14 6.66
C SER A 2 19.04 13.81 5.50
N LYS A 3 18.41 12.63 5.52
CA LYS A 3 17.42 12.25 4.51
C LYS A 3 16.16 13.09 4.67
N SER A 4 15.54 13.48 3.56
CA SER A 4 14.23 14.13 3.60
C SER A 4 13.14 13.15 4.02
N SER A 5 12.03 13.65 4.57
CA SER A 5 10.88 12.80 4.92
C SER A 5 10.35 12.02 3.71
N ARG A 6 10.38 12.61 2.51
CA ARG A 6 10.02 11.90 1.26
C ARG A 6 10.96 10.74 0.95
N GLU A 7 12.27 10.93 1.08
CA GLU A 7 13.24 9.85 0.86
C GLU A 7 13.04 8.72 1.88
N ILE A 8 12.79 9.06 3.14
CA ILE A 8 12.50 8.07 4.18
C ILE A 8 11.23 7.30 3.82
N LEU A 9 10.14 7.96 3.43
CA LEU A 9 8.91 7.30 3.02
C LEU A 9 9.14 6.39 1.81
N ALA A 10 9.81 6.89 0.77
CA ALA A 10 10.09 6.14 -0.46
C ALA A 10 10.96 4.90 -0.22
N GLU A 11 12.05 5.02 0.55
CA GLU A 11 12.93 3.89 0.89
C GLU A 11 12.26 2.81 1.74
N ASN A 12 11.28 3.22 2.56
CA ASN A 12 10.50 2.33 3.40
C ASN A 12 9.25 1.79 2.68
N GLY A 13 9.02 2.18 1.43
CA GLY A 13 7.83 1.79 0.67
C GLY A 13 6.53 2.34 1.28
N LEU A 14 6.60 3.40 2.07
CA LEU A 14 5.41 4.01 2.64
C LEU A 14 4.66 4.76 1.54
N ALA A 15 3.48 4.24 1.21
CA ALA A 15 2.56 4.81 0.24
C ALA A 15 1.60 5.78 0.94
N ASP A 16 1.18 6.83 0.22
CA ASP A 16 0.14 7.73 0.72
C ASP A 16 -1.13 6.94 1.10
N TYR A 17 -1.82 7.40 2.16
CA TYR A 17 -3.05 6.81 2.71
C TYR A 17 -2.91 5.39 3.25
N PHE A 18 -1.69 4.88 3.39
CA PHE A 18 -1.43 3.64 4.10
C PHE A 18 -1.78 3.83 5.60
N PRO A 19 -2.73 3.06 6.16
CA PRO A 19 -3.09 3.18 7.56
C PRO A 19 -1.93 2.68 8.43
N VAL A 20 -1.58 3.47 9.45
CA VAL A 20 -0.49 3.17 10.37
C VAL A 20 -1.02 3.12 11.80
N ASP A 21 -0.76 2.01 12.49
CA ASP A 21 -0.87 1.94 13.94
C ASP A 21 0.42 2.54 14.54
N VAL A 22 0.26 3.47 15.48
CA VAL A 22 1.37 4.17 16.16
C VAL A 22 1.20 4.12 17.67
N ILE A 23 2.32 4.22 18.39
CA ILE A 23 2.38 4.36 19.85
C ILE A 23 2.81 5.80 20.15
N VAL A 24 2.02 6.50 20.95
CA VAL A 24 2.39 7.84 21.45
C VAL A 24 3.44 7.66 22.54
N THR A 25 4.62 8.24 22.35
CA THR A 25 5.73 8.16 23.31
C THR A 25 5.86 9.43 24.15
N GLU A 26 5.47 10.58 23.60
CA GLU A 26 5.56 11.85 24.30
C GLU A 26 4.48 12.82 23.84
N LEU A 27 4.01 13.66 24.77
CA LEU A 27 3.09 14.77 24.54
C LEU A 27 3.71 16.06 25.07
N GLN A 28 3.94 17.04 24.19
CA GLN A 28 4.45 18.36 24.53
C GLN A 28 3.51 19.44 23.99
N GLY A 29 2.51 19.82 24.78
CA GLY A 29 1.48 20.77 24.35
C GLY A 29 0.68 20.20 23.18
N GLU A 30 0.77 20.85 22.02
CA GLU A 30 0.13 20.40 20.77
C GLU A 30 1.00 19.41 19.96
N ASN A 31 2.28 19.22 20.36
CA ASN A 31 3.18 18.31 19.68
C ASN A 31 3.06 16.89 20.24
N VAL A 32 2.99 15.91 19.35
CA VAL A 32 2.93 14.48 19.67
C VAL A 32 4.12 13.77 19.05
N THR A 33 4.93 13.12 19.86
CA THR A 33 5.97 12.20 19.39
C THR A 33 5.38 10.80 19.32
N VAL A 34 5.57 10.13 18.19
CA VAL A 34 5.04 8.78 17.95
C VAL A 34 6.11 7.86 17.40
N GLU A 35 5.96 6.58 17.72
CA GLU A 35 6.69 5.48 17.11
C GLU A 35 5.73 4.55 16.36
N LEU A 36 6.21 3.86 15.33
CA LEU A 36 5.39 2.83 14.67
C LEU A 36 5.14 1.67 15.64
N ALA A 37 3.88 1.29 15.78
CA ALA A 37 3.54 0.09 16.52
C ALA A 37 4.13 -1.16 15.84
N ASP A 38 4.37 -2.21 16.62
CA ASP A 38 4.99 -3.45 16.16
C ASP A 38 4.31 -4.02 14.91
N ARG A 39 2.97 -4.03 14.91
CA ARG A 39 2.16 -4.51 13.81
C ARG A 39 2.45 -3.78 12.50
N THR A 40 2.46 -2.45 12.51
CA THR A 40 2.74 -1.62 11.33
C THR A 40 4.17 -1.87 10.84
N ARG A 41 5.14 -1.82 11.76
CA ARG A 41 6.55 -2.01 11.44
C ARG A 41 6.79 -3.38 10.81
N ASP A 42 6.27 -4.44 11.40
CA ASP A 42 6.47 -5.81 10.93
C ASP A 42 5.81 -6.03 9.57
N GLN A 43 4.63 -5.44 9.33
CA GLN A 43 3.98 -5.46 8.03
C GLN A 43 4.84 -4.82 6.94
N LEU A 44 5.39 -3.62 7.20
CA LEU A 44 6.27 -2.92 6.26
C LEU A 44 7.55 -3.71 5.98
N ILE A 45 8.16 -4.29 7.02
CA ILE A 45 9.33 -5.17 6.88
C ILE A 45 9.00 -6.36 5.97
N TRP A 46 7.87 -7.02 6.19
CA TRP A 46 7.43 -8.15 5.38
C TRP A 46 7.17 -7.75 3.93
N TRP A 47 6.44 -6.66 3.71
CA TRP A 47 6.12 -6.18 2.37
C TRP A 47 7.36 -5.84 1.55
N ARG A 48 8.41 -5.29 2.19
CA ARG A 48 9.70 -5.02 1.54
C ARG A 48 10.50 -6.26 1.17
N LYS A 49 10.27 -7.39 1.85
CA LYS A 49 10.95 -8.68 1.59
C LYS A 49 10.26 -9.50 0.51
N LEU A 50 8.94 -9.39 0.41
CA LEU A 50 8.15 -10.10 -0.58
C LEU A 50 8.33 -9.50 -1.97
N LEU A 51 8.23 -10.34 -3.00
CA LEU A 51 8.41 -9.96 -4.41
C LEU A 51 7.09 -9.59 -5.10
N PHE A 52 6.07 -9.24 -4.32
CA PHE A 52 4.75 -8.86 -4.81
C PHE A 52 4.58 -7.34 -4.77
N ASP A 53 4.30 -6.75 -5.93
CA ASP A 53 3.83 -5.38 -6.00
C ASP A 53 2.40 -5.30 -5.44
N ARG A 54 2.01 -4.12 -4.96
CA ARG A 54 0.70 -3.91 -4.35
C ARG A 54 0.08 -2.61 -4.86
N VAL A 55 -1.24 -2.59 -5.00
CA VAL A 55 -2.00 -1.35 -5.22
C VAL A 55 -2.77 -1.03 -3.95
N ILE A 56 -2.53 0.14 -3.40
CA ILE A 56 -3.28 0.67 -2.26
C ILE A 56 -4.42 1.50 -2.83
N ALA A 57 -5.65 1.07 -2.58
CA ALA A 57 -6.86 1.76 -2.99
C ALA A 57 -7.53 2.36 -1.74
N ALA A 58 -7.43 3.68 -1.60
CA ALA A 58 -8.03 4.43 -0.51
C ALA A 58 -9.29 5.16 -0.97
N GLY A 59 -10.37 5.03 -0.19
CA GLY A 59 -11.71 5.51 -0.51
C GLY A 59 -12.69 4.42 -0.96
N ILE A 60 -12.33 3.14 -0.84
CA ILE A 60 -13.21 2.01 -1.19
C ILE A 60 -13.22 0.94 -0.12
N ASP A 61 -14.39 0.34 0.09
CA ASP A 61 -14.51 -0.87 0.90
C ASP A 61 -14.03 -2.12 0.15
N ARG A 62 -14.04 -3.24 0.85
CA ARG A 62 -13.61 -4.53 0.33
C ARG A 62 -14.48 -5.05 -0.81
N ASP A 63 -15.80 -4.94 -0.68
CA ASP A 63 -16.76 -5.45 -1.68
C ASP A 63 -16.59 -4.70 -3.01
N TYR A 64 -16.41 -3.38 -2.95
CA TYR A 64 -16.16 -2.59 -4.14
C TYR A 64 -14.80 -2.89 -4.79
N ALA A 65 -13.76 -3.15 -3.98
CA ALA A 65 -12.47 -3.61 -4.50
C ALA A 65 -12.60 -4.97 -5.22
N GLU A 66 -13.31 -5.94 -4.63
CA GLU A 66 -13.57 -7.26 -5.20
C GLU A 66 -14.33 -7.16 -6.53
N LYS A 67 -15.41 -6.38 -6.57
CA LYS A 67 -16.18 -6.10 -7.80
C LYS A 67 -15.32 -5.43 -8.87
N THR A 68 -14.41 -4.55 -8.48
CA THR A 68 -13.50 -3.89 -9.43
C THR A 68 -12.51 -4.87 -10.04
N VAL A 69 -11.87 -5.71 -9.23
CA VAL A 69 -10.97 -6.76 -9.71
C VAL A 69 -11.69 -7.73 -10.66
N HIS A 70 -12.91 -8.14 -10.29
CA HIS A 70 -13.73 -9.03 -11.11
C HIS A 70 -14.10 -8.38 -12.45
N SER A 71 -14.68 -7.17 -12.43
CA SER A 71 -15.13 -6.47 -13.64
C SER A 71 -13.99 -5.99 -14.55
N ALA A 72 -12.77 -5.86 -14.02
CA ALA A 72 -11.56 -5.56 -14.79
C ALA A 72 -10.84 -6.81 -15.32
N ASN A 73 -11.39 -8.01 -15.08
CA ASN A 73 -10.79 -9.30 -15.45
C ASN A 73 -9.36 -9.49 -14.89
N LEU A 74 -9.16 -9.06 -13.64
CA LEU A 74 -7.87 -9.10 -12.94
C LEU A 74 -7.72 -10.28 -11.98
N GLY A 75 -8.63 -11.26 -12.01
CA GLY A 75 -8.62 -12.39 -11.09
C GLY A 75 -7.35 -13.26 -11.16
N LEU A 76 -6.66 -13.28 -12.31
CA LEU A 76 -5.36 -13.93 -12.47
C LEU A 76 -4.18 -13.03 -12.12
N ASP A 77 -4.37 -11.71 -12.09
CA ASP A 77 -3.34 -10.70 -11.82
C ASP A 77 -3.24 -10.37 -10.32
N ILE A 78 -4.36 -10.50 -9.58
CA ILE A 78 -4.46 -10.19 -8.16
C ILE A 78 -4.62 -11.47 -7.36
N ILE A 79 -3.61 -11.81 -6.55
CA ILE A 79 -3.60 -13.06 -5.77
C ILE A 79 -4.42 -12.95 -4.48
N LYS A 80 -4.59 -11.73 -3.97
CA LYS A 80 -5.30 -11.46 -2.71
C LYS A 80 -5.70 -9.99 -2.60
N ILE A 81 -6.85 -9.74 -1.98
CA ILE A 81 -7.21 -8.42 -1.47
C ILE A 81 -7.06 -8.44 0.05
N GLU A 82 -6.14 -7.63 0.56
CA GLU A 82 -5.91 -7.43 1.99
C GLU A 82 -6.63 -6.17 2.45
N THR A 83 -7.44 -6.29 3.50
CA THR A 83 -8.15 -5.14 4.08
C THR A 83 -7.23 -4.46 5.08
N LEU A 84 -6.81 -3.23 4.77
CA LEU A 84 -5.94 -2.43 5.64
C LEU A 84 -6.76 -1.56 6.60
N SER A 85 -7.91 -1.06 6.13
CA SER A 85 -8.89 -0.32 6.92
C SER A 85 -10.27 -0.46 6.26
N LEU A 86 -11.31 0.09 6.87
CA LEU A 86 -12.69 0.06 6.36
C LEU A 86 -12.75 0.54 4.89
N LEU A 87 -12.04 1.62 4.58
CA LEU A 87 -12.01 2.24 3.24
C LEU A 87 -10.62 2.19 2.59
N VAL A 88 -9.74 1.31 3.04
CA VAL A 88 -8.40 1.15 2.44
C VAL A 88 -8.13 -0.31 2.19
N GLN A 89 -8.03 -0.67 0.91
CA GLN A 89 -7.77 -2.03 0.46
C GLN A 89 -6.40 -2.12 -0.23
N CYS A 90 -5.73 -3.25 -0.07
CA CYS A 90 -4.48 -3.57 -0.72
C CYS A 90 -4.69 -4.73 -1.69
N LEU A 91 -4.58 -4.45 -2.98
CA LEU A 91 -4.61 -5.45 -4.04
C LEU A 91 -3.19 -6.00 -4.23
N VAL A 92 -2.96 -7.24 -3.84
CA VAL A 92 -1.64 -7.89 -3.95
C VAL A 92 -1.50 -8.47 -5.36
N CYS A 93 -0.54 -7.96 -6.13
CA CYS A 93 -0.28 -8.42 -7.49
C CYS A 93 0.47 -9.75 -7.47
N LYS A 94 0.26 -10.61 -8.47
CA LYS A 94 1.14 -11.77 -8.70
C LYS A 94 2.53 -11.31 -9.16
N PHE A 95 3.45 -12.26 -9.24
CA PHE A 95 4.88 -11.99 -9.45
C PHE A 95 5.20 -11.23 -10.74
N ASP A 96 4.60 -11.63 -11.87
CA ASP A 96 4.77 -11.04 -13.20
C ASP A 96 3.85 -9.84 -13.47
N THR A 97 3.02 -9.46 -12.50
CA THR A 97 2.15 -8.28 -12.60
C THR A 97 2.75 -7.11 -11.82
N ASP A 98 2.83 -5.94 -12.45
CA ASP A 98 3.25 -4.71 -11.80
C ASP A 98 2.04 -3.85 -11.35
N ALA A 99 2.20 -3.18 -10.21
CA ALA A 99 1.14 -2.32 -9.66
C ALA A 99 0.72 -1.17 -10.61
N PRO A 100 1.63 -0.45 -11.30
CA PRO A 100 1.25 0.56 -12.28
C PRO A 100 0.33 0.02 -13.40
N GLY A 101 0.60 -1.16 -13.95
CA GLY A 101 -0.23 -1.81 -14.96
C GLY A 101 -1.63 -2.16 -14.45
N VAL A 102 -1.74 -2.59 -13.19
CA VAL A 102 -3.04 -2.79 -12.52
C VAL A 102 -3.78 -1.47 -12.38
N ILE A 103 -3.11 -0.41 -11.91
CA ILE A 103 -3.70 0.93 -11.76
C ILE A 103 -4.23 1.44 -13.10
N ALA A 104 -3.47 1.28 -14.18
CA ALA A 104 -3.90 1.69 -15.52
C ALA A 104 -5.20 0.98 -15.97
N LYS A 105 -5.38 -0.30 -15.62
CA LYS A 105 -6.58 -1.08 -15.96
C LYS A 105 -7.81 -0.69 -15.13
N ILE A 106 -7.65 -0.31 -13.85
CA ILE A 106 -8.78 -0.03 -12.94
C ILE A 106 -9.06 1.45 -12.71
N GLY A 107 -8.12 2.35 -13.00
CA GLY A 107 -8.22 3.78 -12.65
C GLY A 107 -9.48 4.45 -13.21
N ASN A 108 -9.86 4.14 -14.45
CA ASN A 108 -11.08 4.69 -15.06
C ASN A 108 -12.38 4.22 -14.38
N ARG A 109 -12.35 3.08 -13.68
CA ARG A 109 -13.50 2.50 -12.94
C ARG A 109 -13.60 3.03 -11.52
N LEU A 110 -12.48 3.50 -10.98
CA LEU A 110 -12.33 3.98 -9.61
C LEU A 110 -12.10 5.50 -9.59
N ARG A 111 -12.95 6.26 -10.28
CA ARG A 111 -12.85 7.72 -10.30
C ARG A 111 -13.07 8.28 -8.88
N GLY A 112 -12.16 9.15 -8.44
CA GLY A 112 -12.20 9.73 -7.09
C GLY A 112 -11.60 8.83 -6.00
N VAL A 113 -11.15 7.62 -6.34
CA VAL A 113 -10.42 6.73 -5.43
C VAL A 113 -8.93 7.01 -5.60
N GLN A 114 -8.22 7.10 -4.49
CA GLN A 114 -6.78 7.25 -4.52
C GLN A 114 -6.11 5.90 -4.72
N LEU A 115 -5.37 5.76 -5.82
CA LEU A 115 -4.63 4.56 -6.17
C LEU A 115 -3.13 4.82 -6.08
N THR A 116 -2.46 4.15 -5.16
CA THR A 116 -1.01 4.28 -4.95
C THR A 116 -0.33 2.95 -5.25
N SER A 117 0.72 2.98 -6.08
CA SER A 117 1.56 1.81 -6.31
C SER A 117 2.58 1.64 -5.19
N PHE A 118 2.58 0.48 -4.56
CA PHE A 118 3.70 0.00 -3.77
C PHE A 118 4.51 -0.97 -4.63
N ARG A 119 5.70 -0.54 -5.05
CA ARG A 119 6.65 -1.41 -5.76
C ARG A 119 7.67 -1.91 -4.76
N THR A 120 7.74 -3.22 -4.58
CA THR A 120 8.60 -3.78 -3.55
C THR A 120 10.09 -3.63 -3.92
N PRO A 121 10.93 -3.08 -3.03
CA PRO A 121 12.37 -2.96 -3.29
C PRO A 121 13.04 -4.30 -3.60
N ALA A 122 12.53 -5.42 -3.10
CA ALA A 122 13.10 -6.73 -3.38
C ALA A 122 12.91 -7.14 -4.85
N LYS A 123 11.76 -6.83 -5.47
CA LYS A 123 11.50 -7.10 -6.89
C LYS A 123 12.33 -6.19 -7.80
N VAL A 124 12.47 -4.91 -7.43
CA VAL A 124 13.30 -3.94 -8.16
C VAL A 124 14.77 -4.36 -8.22
N ARG A 125 15.28 -5.05 -7.19
CA ARG A 125 16.67 -5.55 -7.17
C ARG A 125 16.91 -6.80 -8.04
N LEU A 126 15.85 -7.50 -8.43
CA LEU A 126 15.93 -8.72 -9.27
C LEU A 126 15.70 -8.41 -10.76
N ALA A 127 15.16 -7.24 -11.08
CA ALA A 127 14.93 -6.75 -12.44
C ALA A 127 16.15 -5.96 -12.95
#